data_AF-A0A7X3UW34-F1
#
_entry.id   AF-A0A7X3UW34-F1
#
_cell.length_a   1.000
_cell.length_b   1.000
_cell.length_c   1.000
_cell.angle_alpha   90.00
_cell.angle_beta   90.00
_cell.angle_gamma   90.00
#
_symmetry.space_group_name_H-M   'P 1'
#
loop_
_entity.id
_entity.type
_entity.pdbx_description
1 polymer ?
#
loop_
_entity_poly.entity_id
_entity_poly.type
_entity_poly.pdbx_seq_one_letter_code
_entity_poly.pdbx_strand_id
1 'polypeptide(L)'
;MPNFMLAYCGGNKPDSQEEGMAQMEKWNAWVKDLGDTIVNPGTPLPVSKIVTSGSVEDDQDPNSMKGFAVVKAESMEAAVQIAQSDPFLENGGTIRVSQMMEMNEQGEC
;
A
#
# COMPACT_ATOMS: atom_id res chain seq x y z
N MET A 1 2.05 18.17 -6.77
CA MET A 1 2.24 16.74 -7.10
C MET A 1 1.00 16.00 -6.63
N PRO A 2 0.35 15.20 -7.49
CA PRO A 2 -0.73 14.33 -7.06
C PRO A 2 -0.26 13.32 -6.00
N ASN A 3 -1.19 12.90 -5.15
CA ASN A 3 -0.98 11.78 -4.25
C ASN A 3 -1.28 10.48 -5.00
N PHE A 4 -0.52 9.43 -4.70
CA PHE A 4 -0.73 8.09 -5.21
C PHE A 4 -0.86 7.13 -4.04
N MET A 5 -1.88 6.30 -4.08
CA MET A 5 -2.05 5.18 -3.16
C MET A 5 -1.25 3.98 -3.68
N LEU A 6 -0.45 3.40 -2.79
CA LEU A 6 0.21 2.12 -2.98
C LEU A 6 -0.55 1.09 -2.14
N ALA A 7 -1.41 0.29 -2.75
CA ALA A 7 -2.15 -0.76 -2.05
C ALA A 7 -1.39 -2.08 -2.11
N TYR A 8 -1.10 -2.64 -0.93
CA TYR A 8 -0.37 -3.87 -0.74
C TYR A 8 -1.35 -5.04 -0.75
N CYS A 9 -1.28 -5.89 -1.76
CA CYS A 9 -2.20 -7.01 -1.98
C CYS A 9 -1.48 -8.35 -1.85
N GLY A 10 -2.08 -9.29 -1.10
CA GLY A 10 -1.51 -10.61 -0.86
C GLY A 10 -0.19 -10.58 -0.09
N GLY A 11 0.80 -11.32 -0.59
CA GLY A 11 2.10 -11.50 0.06
C GLY A 11 2.09 -12.56 1.16
N ASN A 12 3.27 -13.09 1.46
CA ASN A 12 3.47 -14.06 2.52
C ASN A 12 3.73 -13.36 3.85
N LYS A 13 3.20 -13.94 4.93
CA LYS A 13 3.61 -13.53 6.28
C LYS A 13 5.04 -14.02 6.52
N PRO A 14 5.86 -13.27 7.30
CA PRO A 14 7.16 -13.77 7.74
C PRO A 14 6.99 -15.09 8.49
N ASP A 15 7.86 -16.06 8.24
CA ASP A 15 7.83 -17.36 8.89
C ASP A 15 8.41 -17.29 10.31
N SER A 16 9.16 -16.22 10.61
CA SER A 16 9.76 -15.97 11.92
C SER A 16 9.70 -14.50 12.35
N GLN A 17 9.89 -14.26 13.65
CA GLN A 17 10.04 -12.93 14.19
C GLN A 17 11.27 -12.20 13.63
N GLU A 18 12.37 -12.92 13.37
CA GLU A 18 13.60 -12.37 12.82
C GLU A 18 13.38 -11.83 11.40
N GLU A 19 12.73 -12.61 10.54
CA GLU A 19 12.34 -12.16 9.20
C GLU A 19 11.40 -10.96 9.24
N GLY A 20 10.44 -10.96 10.18
CA GLY A 20 9.53 -9.83 10.37
C GLY A 20 10.26 -8.55 10.77
N MET A 21 11.27 -8.64 11.64
CA MET A 21 12.10 -7.49 12.02
C MET A 21 12.96 -7.01 10.85
N ALA A 22 13.60 -7.91 10.11
CA ALA A 22 14.42 -7.56 8.94
C ALA A 22 13.59 -6.85 7.86
N GLN A 23 12.35 -7.31 7.62
CA GLN A 23 11.43 -6.65 6.69
C GLN A 23 11.02 -5.26 7.19
N MET A 24 10.73 -5.11 8.49
CA MET A 24 10.42 -3.80 9.08
C MET A 24 11.60 -2.83 9.00
N GLU A 25 12.85 -3.30 9.15
CA GLU A 25 14.04 -2.47 8.98
C GLU A 25 14.20 -1.98 7.53
N LYS A 26 14.04 -2.87 6.55
CA LYS A 26 14.05 -2.50 5.13
C LYS A 26 12.95 -1.49 4.80
N TRP A 27 11.75 -1.71 5.32
CA TRP A 27 10.63 -0.80 5.17
C TRP A 27 10.95 0.59 5.74
N ASN A 28 11.45 0.64 6.97
CA ASN A 28 11.82 1.90 7.63
C ASN A 28 12.92 2.65 6.86
N ALA A 29 13.89 1.93 6.31
CA ALA A 29 14.91 2.52 5.44
C ALA A 29 14.30 3.10 4.16
N TRP A 30 13.43 2.36 3.48
CA TRP A 30 12.73 2.82 2.29
C TRP A 30 11.89 4.07 2.55
N VAL A 31 11.09 4.08 3.63
CA VAL A 31 10.30 5.26 4.05
C VAL A 31 11.20 6.46 4.31
N LYS A 32 12.34 6.25 4.97
CA LYS A 32 13.29 7.32 5.28
C LYS A 32 13.94 7.89 4.01
N ASP A 33 14.31 7.04 3.07
CA ASP A 33 14.94 7.44 1.81
C ASP A 33 13.99 8.26 0.93
N LEU A 34 12.67 8.02 1.02
CA LEU A 34 11.65 8.79 0.32
C LEU A 34 11.46 10.20 0.87
N GLY A 35 11.78 10.45 2.15
CA GLY A 35 11.69 11.77 2.78
C GLY A 35 10.30 12.42 2.58
N ASP A 36 10.26 13.65 2.10
CA ASP A 36 9.02 14.43 1.92
C ASP A 36 8.06 13.87 0.85
N THR A 37 8.48 12.84 0.12
CA THR A 37 7.69 12.12 -0.88
C THR A 37 6.64 11.24 -0.20
N ILE A 38 6.88 10.75 1.02
CA ILE A 38 5.94 9.90 1.76
C ILE A 38 4.88 10.76 2.47
N VAL A 39 3.61 10.52 2.19
CA VAL A 39 2.47 11.19 2.83
C VAL A 39 1.90 10.32 3.94
N ASN A 40 1.79 9.02 3.67
CA ASN A 40 1.44 8.00 4.64
C ASN A 40 2.47 6.87 4.49
N PRO A 41 3.29 6.61 5.53
CA PRO A 41 4.38 5.65 5.49
C PRO A 41 3.94 4.19 5.53
N GLY A 42 2.64 3.91 5.63
CA GLY A 42 2.09 2.56 5.69
C GLY A 42 0.98 2.44 6.72
N THR A 43 -0.13 1.84 6.34
CA THR A 43 -1.29 1.54 7.20
C THR A 43 -1.68 0.07 7.04
N PRO A 44 -1.36 -0.79 8.03
CA PRO A 44 -1.75 -2.20 8.01
C PRO A 44 -3.26 -2.39 8.15
N LEU A 45 -3.81 -3.37 7.43
CA LEU A 45 -5.22 -3.76 7.44
C LEU A 45 -5.34 -5.25 7.78
N PRO A 46 -5.30 -5.61 9.08
CA PRO A 46 -5.29 -7.01 9.52
C PRO A 46 -6.64 -7.72 9.38
N VAL A 47 -7.74 -6.96 9.29
CA VAL A 47 -9.11 -7.46 9.16
C VAL A 47 -9.84 -6.65 8.10
N SER A 48 -10.40 -7.35 7.12
CA SER A 48 -11.18 -6.75 6.03
C SER A 48 -12.51 -7.51 5.88
N LYS A 49 -13.57 -6.79 5.54
CA LYS A 49 -14.88 -7.35 5.21
C LYS A 49 -15.32 -6.84 3.84
N ILE A 50 -15.98 -7.70 3.09
CA ILE A 50 -16.61 -7.34 1.82
C ILE A 50 -18.08 -7.01 2.12
N VAL A 51 -18.49 -5.80 1.74
CA VAL A 51 -19.87 -5.33 1.86
C VAL A 51 -20.44 -5.13 0.47
N THR A 52 -21.54 -5.82 0.18
CA THR A 52 -22.33 -5.62 -1.04
C THR A 52 -23.69 -4.99 -0.67
N SER A 53 -24.52 -4.70 -1.67
CA SER A 53 -25.88 -4.21 -1.42
C SER A 53 -26.78 -5.19 -0.64
N GLY A 54 -26.43 -6.48 -0.59
CA GLY A 54 -27.26 -7.52 0.03
C GLY A 54 -26.53 -8.45 1.01
N SER A 55 -25.22 -8.32 1.17
CA SER A 55 -24.42 -9.21 2.04
C SER A 55 -23.24 -8.50 2.68
N VAL A 56 -22.80 -9.07 3.80
CA VAL A 56 -21.53 -8.73 4.44
C VAL A 56 -20.82 -10.04 4.76
N GLU A 57 -19.58 -10.18 4.33
CA GLU A 57 -18.77 -11.38 4.54
C GLU A 57 -17.32 -11.01 4.90
N ASP A 58 -16.61 -11.96 5.49
CA ASP A 58 -15.16 -11.80 5.73
C ASP A 58 -14.41 -11.85 4.41
N ASP A 59 -13.41 -10.97 4.26
CA ASP A 59 -12.55 -10.99 3.08
C ASP A 59 -11.58 -12.17 3.17
N GLN A 60 -11.95 -13.27 2.51
CA GLN A 60 -11.16 -14.51 2.46
C GLN A 60 -10.23 -14.56 1.23
N ASP A 61 -10.18 -13.51 0.40
CA ASP A 61 -9.31 -13.51 -0.77
C ASP A 61 -7.83 -13.47 -0.32
N PRO A 62 -6.99 -14.46 -0.68
CA PRO A 62 -5.56 -14.42 -0.38
C PRO A 62 -4.87 -13.19 -1.00
N ASN A 63 -5.41 -12.63 -2.08
CA ASN A 63 -4.88 -11.44 -2.76
C ASN A 63 -5.56 -10.12 -2.33
N SER A 64 -6.37 -10.14 -1.27
CA SER A 64 -6.96 -8.92 -0.71
C SER A 64 -5.91 -7.91 -0.24
N MET A 65 -6.33 -6.65 -0.16
CA MET A 65 -5.50 -5.56 0.35
C MET A 65 -5.19 -5.78 1.83
N LYS A 66 -3.90 -5.86 2.17
CA LYS A 66 -3.34 -6.04 3.51
C LYS A 66 -2.85 -4.74 4.13
N GLY A 67 -2.78 -3.68 3.34
CA GLY A 67 -2.41 -2.34 3.80
C GLY A 67 -2.27 -1.38 2.63
N PHE A 68 -1.98 -0.13 2.94
CA PHE A 68 -1.65 0.86 1.93
C PHE A 68 -0.66 1.91 2.45
N ALA A 69 0.07 2.54 1.53
CA ALA A 69 0.86 3.74 1.75
C ALA A 69 0.38 4.83 0.79
N VAL A 70 0.76 6.09 1.06
CA VAL A 70 0.47 7.21 0.16
C VAL A 70 1.75 7.98 -0.09
N VAL A 71 2.06 8.20 -1.36
CA VAL A 71 3.24 8.95 -1.81
C VAL A 71 2.82 10.12 -2.70
N LYS A 72 3.61 11.18 -2.73
CA LYS A 72 3.53 12.23 -3.75
C LYS A 72 4.45 11.88 -4.89
N ALA A 73 4.01 12.03 -6.13
CA ALA A 73 4.90 11.89 -7.28
C ALA A 73 4.51 12.87 -8.39
N GLU A 74 5.43 13.14 -9.31
CA GLU A 74 5.15 14.05 -10.44
C GLU A 74 4.26 13.39 -11.51
N SER A 75 4.29 12.07 -11.63
CA SER A 75 3.50 11.30 -12.59
C SER A 75 3.24 9.87 -12.10
N MET A 76 2.39 9.13 -12.85
CA MET A 76 2.16 7.70 -12.61
C MET A 76 3.45 6.89 -12.75
N GLU A 77 4.29 7.20 -13.73
CA GLU A 77 5.56 6.51 -13.96
C GLU A 77 6.51 6.70 -12.77
N ALA A 78 6.58 7.92 -12.21
CA ALA A 78 7.38 8.19 -11.02
C ALA A 78 6.83 7.44 -9.78
N ALA A 79 5.50 7.38 -9.62
CA ALA A 79 4.88 6.60 -8.56
C ALA A 79 5.15 5.09 -8.70
N VAL A 80 5.14 4.57 -9.93
CA VAL A 80 5.50 3.17 -10.22
C VAL A 80 6.96 2.90 -9.90
N GLN A 81 7.88 3.83 -10.21
CA GLN A 81 9.30 3.68 -9.83
C GLN A 81 9.48 3.62 -8.31
N ILE A 82 8.73 4.44 -7.55
CA ILE A 82 8.71 4.38 -6.09
C ILE A 82 8.18 3.02 -5.60
N ALA A 83 7.07 2.53 -6.19
CA ALA A 83 6.51 1.24 -5.84
C ALA A 83 7.44 0.07 -6.17
N GLN A 84 8.22 0.16 -7.25
CA GLN A 84 9.19 -0.89 -7.65
C GLN A 84 10.36 -1.03 -6.68
N SER A 85 10.68 -0.01 -5.89
CA SER A 85 11.73 -0.06 -4.86
C SER A 85 11.21 -0.50 -3.49
N ASP A 86 9.90 -0.73 -3.36
CA ASP A 86 9.27 -1.08 -2.08
C ASP A 86 9.63 -2.52 -1.65
N PRO A 87 10.15 -2.73 -0.43
CA PRO A 87 10.58 -4.03 0.05
C PRO A 87 9.43 -5.04 0.20
N PHE A 88 8.16 -4.61 0.21
CA PHE A 88 7.02 -5.52 0.20
C PHE A 88 7.01 -6.48 -0.99
N LEU A 89 7.60 -6.10 -2.13
CA LEU A 89 7.70 -6.97 -3.30
C LEU A 89 8.53 -8.23 -3.05
N GLU A 90 9.46 -8.20 -2.08
CA GLU A 90 10.24 -9.38 -1.69
C GLU A 90 9.36 -10.46 -1.04
N ASN A 91 8.20 -10.09 -0.49
CA ASN A 91 7.27 -11.00 0.17
C ASN A 91 6.36 -11.77 -0.81
N GLY A 92 6.55 -11.61 -2.12
CA GLY A 92 5.73 -12.23 -3.16
C GLY A 92 4.33 -11.61 -3.28
N GLY A 93 4.10 -10.43 -2.70
CA GLY A 93 2.87 -9.67 -2.87
C GLY A 93 2.86 -8.85 -4.15
N THR A 94 1.76 -8.11 -4.34
CA THR A 94 1.62 -7.15 -5.45
C THR A 94 1.30 -5.77 -4.90
N ILE A 95 1.78 -4.72 -5.58
CA ILE A 95 1.48 -3.33 -5.24
C ILE A 95 0.61 -2.76 -6.35
N ARG A 96 -0.58 -2.29 -6.01
CA ARG A 96 -1.42 -1.51 -6.92
C ARG A 96 -1.11 -0.03 -6.73
N VAL A 97 -0.72 0.64 -7.81
CA VAL A 97 -0.45 2.08 -7.84
C VAL A 97 -1.68 2.79 -8.41
N SER A 98 -2.21 3.78 -7.70
CA SER A 98 -3.40 4.51 -8.13
C SER A 98 -3.30 5.99 -7.79
N GLN A 99 -3.50 6.86 -8.77
CA GLN A 99 -3.55 8.30 -8.53
C GLN A 99 -4.81 8.62 -7.72
N MET A 100 -4.63 9.35 -6.62
CA MET A 100 -5.72 9.83 -5.79
C MET A 100 -6.25 11.13 -6.40
N MET A 101 -7.54 11.15 -6.67
CA MET A 101 -8.27 12.37 -7.02
C MET A 101 -8.82 12.99 -5.73
N GLU A 102 -8.62 14.29 -5.54
CA GLU A 102 -9.27 15.00 -4.45
C GLU A 102 -10.73 15.23 -4.83
N MET A 103 -11.66 14.64 -4.07
CA MET A 103 -13.06 15.04 -4.16
C MET A 103 -13.18 16.46 -3.59
N ASN A 104 -13.45 17.41 -4.47
CA ASN A 104 -13.91 18.73 -4.05
C ASN A 104 -15.35 18.61 -3.49
N GLU A 105 -15.78 19.56 -2.66
CA GLU A 105 -17.08 19.54 -1.93
C GLU A 105 -18.33 19.42 -2.84
N GLN A 106 -18.15 19.48 -4.15
CA GLN A 106 -19.20 19.40 -5.17
C GLN A 106 -19.34 17.99 -5.78
N GLY A 107 -18.51 17.03 -5.38
CA GLY A 107 -18.66 15.62 -5.75
C GLY A 107 -18.31 15.28 -7.20
N GLU A 108 -17.56 16.15 -7.87
CA GLU A 108 -17.07 15.90 -9.23
C GLU A 108 -15.59 15.47 -9.17
N CYS A 109 -15.32 14.25 -9.65
CA CYS A 109 -13.97 13.72 -9.83
C CYS A 109 -13.32 14.27 -11.09
#